data_AF-A0A924P7N1-F1
#
_entry.id   AF-A0A924P7N1-F1
#
_cell.length_a   1.000
_cell.length_b   1.000
_cell.length_c   1.000
_cell.angle_alpha   90.00
_cell.angle_beta   90.00
_cell.angle_gamma   90.00
#
_symmetry.space_group_name_H-M   'P 1'
#
loop_
_entity.id
_entity.type
_entity.pdbx_description
1 polymer ?
#
loop_
_entity_poly.entity_id
_entity_poly.type
_entity_poly.pdbx_seq_one_letter_code
_entity_poly.pdbx_strand_id
1 'polypeptide(L)'
;MTQPLPFLALIACGVTAIGINFSFSLLKAHAEHRPVQILKSYSPLQYRILSFGNLPATVDWFLIRFLGESSLEHVKAGTHSQVYYDLDLTTDLDPLFFELYHHGSNFLTVVHDDNLGAVAIAEKGLNFSRVGLAQFPPSFRSRYWSQPWQLSMVLVYLYLFEVKDVKLAAQTLNMVAMQSKAPAHMSFLSKRLQTIEGQYEVGFRILTFMRMSAETRGDQTVLEQMDVKLASLKASHFFYELNLKFQSAKTPLPKLQSQGLIPVTDPWGGKIYFDEAKKKITSTTPRDNVMGLE
;
A
#
# COMPACT_ATOMS: atom_id res chain seq x y z
N MET A 1 -7.42 64.84 10.79
CA MET A 1 -6.85 64.18 9.60
C MET A 1 -7.13 62.68 9.72
N THR A 2 -8.26 62.24 9.19
CA THR A 2 -8.72 60.85 9.20
C THR A 2 -8.25 60.17 7.92
N GLN A 3 -7.42 59.14 8.02
CA GLN A 3 -6.93 58.39 6.86
C GLN A 3 -8.02 57.42 6.35
N PRO A 4 -8.46 57.51 5.08
CA PRO A 4 -9.37 56.55 4.48
C PRO A 4 -8.58 55.37 3.93
N LEU A 5 -8.08 54.50 4.81
CA LEU A 5 -7.34 53.28 4.41
C LEU A 5 -8.09 51.92 4.52
N PRO A 6 -9.28 51.76 5.15
CA PRO A 6 -9.89 50.42 5.25
C PRO A 6 -10.65 49.98 4.00
N PHE A 7 -11.13 50.90 3.15
CA PHE A 7 -12.06 50.56 2.07
C PHE A 7 -11.37 49.95 0.82
N LEU A 8 -10.19 50.46 0.45
CA LEU A 8 -9.42 49.94 -0.69
C LEU A 8 -8.84 48.55 -0.41
N ALA A 9 -8.47 48.27 0.85
CA ALA A 9 -8.01 46.93 1.26
C ALA A 9 -9.14 45.89 1.18
N LEU A 10 -10.36 46.26 1.57
CA LEU A 10 -11.55 45.40 1.45
C LEU A 10 -11.91 45.10 -0.01
N ILE A 11 -11.82 46.09 -0.90
CA ILE A 11 -12.06 45.90 -2.34
C ILE A 11 -10.97 45.00 -2.95
N ALA A 12 -9.71 45.20 -2.59
CA ALA A 12 -8.61 44.36 -3.07
C ALA A 12 -8.77 42.89 -2.64
N CYS A 13 -9.18 42.63 -1.39
CA CYS A 13 -9.48 41.27 -0.91
C CYS A 13 -10.72 40.65 -1.58
N GLY A 14 -11.74 41.46 -1.91
CA GLY A 14 -12.93 40.98 -2.60
C GLY A 14 -12.64 40.57 -4.05
N VAL A 15 -11.84 41.36 -4.78
CA VAL A 15 -11.48 41.07 -6.17
C VAL A 15 -10.58 39.84 -6.28
N THR A 16 -9.64 39.64 -5.35
CA THR A 16 -8.82 38.42 -5.32
C THR A 16 -9.66 37.18 -5.01
N ALA A 17 -10.58 37.26 -4.04
CA ALA A 17 -11.49 36.13 -3.73
C ALA A 17 -12.42 35.76 -4.90
N ILE A 18 -12.92 36.74 -5.65
CA ILE A 18 -13.76 36.50 -6.84
C ILE A 18 -12.92 35.91 -7.99
N GLY A 19 -11.72 36.42 -8.23
CA GLY A 19 -10.82 35.89 -9.27
C GLY A 19 -10.39 34.45 -9.00
N ILE A 20 -10.14 34.11 -7.73
CA ILE A 20 -9.83 32.75 -7.29
C ILE A 20 -11.05 31.83 -7.55
N ASN A 21 -12.25 32.22 -7.08
CA ASN A 21 -13.46 31.42 -7.29
C ASN A 21 -13.83 31.23 -8.78
N PHE A 22 -13.63 32.24 -9.62
CA PHE A 22 -13.91 32.15 -11.06
C PHE A 22 -12.89 31.26 -11.79
N SER A 23 -11.61 31.36 -11.42
CA SER A 23 -10.58 30.46 -11.96
C SER A 23 -10.86 29.01 -11.56
N PHE A 24 -11.34 28.80 -10.33
CA PHE A 24 -11.74 27.46 -9.85
C PHE A 24 -13.01 26.93 -10.49
N SER A 25 -14.03 27.76 -10.75
CA SER A 25 -15.25 27.33 -11.42
C SER A 25 -14.99 26.94 -12.88
N LEU A 26 -14.10 27.67 -13.56
CA LEU A 26 -13.61 27.31 -14.89
C LEU A 26 -12.81 26.00 -14.89
N LEU A 27 -11.96 25.77 -13.88
CA LEU A 27 -11.25 24.50 -13.72
C LEU A 27 -12.21 23.33 -13.43
N LYS A 28 -13.25 23.55 -12.61
CA LYS A 28 -14.26 22.55 -12.27
C LYS A 28 -15.11 22.16 -13.49
N ALA A 29 -15.60 23.14 -14.25
CA ALA A 29 -16.35 22.91 -15.49
C ALA A 29 -15.51 22.18 -16.55
N HIS A 30 -14.19 22.34 -16.53
CA HIS A 30 -13.27 21.62 -17.42
C HIS A 30 -12.91 20.21 -16.94
N ALA A 31 -13.04 19.91 -15.65
CA ALA A 31 -12.69 18.63 -15.05
C ALA A 31 -13.82 17.59 -15.22
N GLU A 32 -15.09 18.01 -15.22
CA GLU A 32 -16.26 17.12 -15.29
C GLU A 32 -16.41 16.37 -16.63
N HIS A 33 -15.64 16.69 -17.68
CA HIS A 33 -15.82 16.12 -19.03
C HIS A 33 -14.55 15.52 -19.66
N ARG A 34 -13.45 15.32 -18.92
CA ARG A 34 -12.23 14.74 -19.51
C ARG A 34 -12.09 13.23 -19.25
N PRO A 35 -11.71 12.43 -20.25
CA PRO A 35 -11.19 11.10 -20.00
C PRO A 35 -9.94 11.22 -19.12
N VAL A 36 -9.89 10.42 -18.05
CA VAL A 36 -8.89 10.39 -16.96
C VAL A 36 -7.42 10.39 -17.46
N GLN A 37 -7.17 10.06 -18.72
CA GLN A 37 -5.83 10.05 -19.34
C GLN A 37 -5.29 11.44 -19.76
N ILE A 38 -6.11 12.51 -19.78
CA ILE A 38 -5.69 13.87 -20.23
C ILE A 38 -5.64 14.88 -19.07
N LEU A 39 -5.40 14.42 -17.85
CA LEU A 39 -4.69 15.22 -16.85
C LEU A 39 -3.21 14.89 -16.99
N LYS A 40 -2.64 15.30 -18.12
CA LYS A 40 -1.21 15.56 -18.21
C LYS A 40 -0.96 16.65 -17.16
N SER A 41 -0.49 16.20 -16.00
CA SER A 41 -0.45 16.92 -14.74
C SER A 41 0.03 18.35 -14.96
N TYR A 42 -0.76 19.31 -14.49
CA TYR A 42 -0.23 20.66 -14.35
C TYR A 42 1.03 20.55 -13.49
N SER A 43 2.13 21.12 -13.96
CA SER A 43 3.38 21.02 -13.22
C SER A 43 3.25 21.75 -11.88
N PRO A 44 3.95 21.32 -10.82
CA PRO A 44 3.98 22.05 -9.55
C PRO A 44 4.33 23.54 -9.73
N LEU A 45 5.13 23.85 -10.75
CA LEU A 45 5.47 25.22 -11.14
C LEU A 45 4.25 26.01 -11.65
N GLN A 46 3.39 25.40 -12.46
CA GLN A 46 2.16 26.06 -12.94
C GLN A 46 1.23 26.41 -11.77
N TYR A 47 1.07 25.51 -10.80
CA TYR A 47 0.28 25.80 -9.60
C TYR A 47 0.91 26.87 -8.70
N ARG A 48 2.24 26.91 -8.60
CA ARG A 48 2.95 28.02 -7.91
C ARG A 48 2.64 29.37 -8.54
N ILE A 49 2.58 29.42 -9.87
CA ILE A 49 2.26 30.63 -10.63
C ILE A 49 0.77 30.99 -10.46
N LEU A 50 -0.14 30.03 -10.67
CA LEU A 50 -1.58 30.24 -10.61
C LEU A 50 -2.08 30.59 -9.21
N SER A 51 -1.41 30.09 -8.16
CA SER A 51 -1.71 30.46 -6.78
C SER A 51 -1.17 31.84 -6.38
N PHE A 52 -0.49 32.54 -7.29
CA PHE A 52 0.23 33.79 -7.02
C PHE A 52 1.16 33.68 -5.79
N GLY A 53 1.75 32.49 -5.58
CA GLY A 53 2.60 32.18 -4.43
C GLY A 53 1.86 31.77 -3.15
N ASN A 54 0.52 31.79 -3.11
CA ASN A 54 -0.26 31.33 -1.96
C ASN A 54 -0.45 29.80 -1.97
N LEU A 55 0.67 29.09 -1.85
CA LEU A 55 0.69 27.63 -1.79
C LEU A 55 -0.09 27.03 -0.64
N PRO A 56 -0.02 27.56 0.61
CA PRO A 56 -0.78 27.00 1.72
C PRO A 56 -2.28 26.93 1.43
N ALA A 57 -2.88 28.02 0.93
CA ALA A 57 -4.30 28.03 0.58
C ALA A 57 -4.65 27.04 -0.55
N THR A 58 -3.71 26.81 -1.47
CA THR A 58 -3.89 25.83 -2.56
C THR A 58 -3.86 24.40 -2.03
N VAL A 59 -2.92 24.10 -1.13
CA VAL A 59 -2.80 22.79 -0.46
C VAL A 59 -4.04 22.54 0.41
N ASP A 60 -4.47 23.52 1.19
CA ASP A 60 -5.69 23.43 2.01
C ASP A 60 -6.92 23.16 1.14
N TRP A 61 -7.04 23.80 -0.02
CA TRP A 61 -8.12 23.54 -0.96
C TRP A 61 -8.11 22.10 -1.48
N PHE A 62 -6.95 21.58 -1.88
CA PHE A 62 -6.82 20.18 -2.29
C PHE A 62 -7.17 19.22 -1.15
N LEU A 63 -6.75 19.53 0.07
CA LEU A 63 -7.10 18.75 1.25
C LEU A 63 -8.61 18.76 1.50
N ILE A 64 -9.28 19.91 1.40
CA ILE A 64 -10.74 20.01 1.54
C ILE A 64 -11.44 19.18 0.47
N ARG A 65 -10.96 19.23 -0.77
CA ARG A 65 -11.50 18.42 -1.87
C ARG A 65 -11.31 16.93 -1.60
N PHE A 66 -10.12 16.52 -1.16
CA PHE A 66 -9.82 15.14 -0.76
C PHE A 66 -10.74 14.66 0.36
N LEU A 67 -10.93 15.47 1.41
CA LEU A 67 -11.81 15.15 2.53
C LEU A 67 -13.31 15.18 2.17
N GLY A 68 -13.68 15.95 1.15
CA GLY A 68 -15.04 16.05 0.63
C GLY A 68 -15.37 15.02 -0.44
N GLU A 69 -14.39 14.20 -0.87
CA GLU A 69 -14.62 13.14 -1.84
C GLU A 69 -15.50 12.05 -1.22
N SER A 70 -16.67 11.84 -1.80
CA SER A 70 -17.66 10.85 -1.34
C SER A 70 -17.81 9.68 -2.29
N SER A 71 -17.13 9.71 -3.45
CA SER A 71 -17.12 8.60 -4.37
C SER A 71 -16.43 7.40 -3.75
N LEU A 72 -17.16 6.29 -3.65
CA LEU A 72 -16.63 4.97 -3.30
C LEU A 72 -16.37 4.13 -4.56
N GLU A 73 -16.23 4.77 -5.71
CA GLU A 73 -15.96 4.07 -6.96
C GLU A 73 -14.54 3.49 -6.93
N HIS A 74 -14.47 2.17 -7.06
CA HIS A 74 -13.21 1.46 -7.22
C HIS A 74 -12.64 1.68 -8.62
N VAL A 75 -11.32 1.85 -8.70
CA VAL A 75 -10.64 2.05 -9.97
C VAL A 75 -10.51 0.74 -10.74
N LYS A 76 -10.45 0.82 -12.07
CA LYS A 76 -10.10 -0.35 -12.89
C LYS A 76 -8.62 -0.67 -12.70
N ALA A 77 -8.28 -1.96 -12.73
CA ALA A 77 -6.89 -2.40 -12.70
C ALA A 77 -6.03 -1.67 -13.76
N GLY A 78 -4.89 -1.13 -13.33
CA GLY A 78 -3.98 -0.37 -14.19
C GLY A 78 -4.36 1.09 -14.42
N THR A 79 -5.40 1.60 -13.74
CA THR A 79 -5.75 3.03 -13.73
C THR A 79 -5.65 3.59 -12.32
N HIS A 80 -5.57 4.92 -12.22
CA HIS A 80 -5.54 5.63 -10.94
C HIS A 80 -6.78 6.47 -10.74
N SER A 81 -7.14 6.64 -9.48
CA SER A 81 -8.24 7.49 -9.03
C SER A 81 -7.90 8.97 -9.25
N GLN A 82 -8.91 9.83 -9.33
CA GLN A 82 -8.67 11.27 -9.33
C GLN A 82 -7.95 11.73 -8.06
N VAL A 83 -8.29 11.10 -6.94
CA VAL A 83 -7.68 11.35 -5.62
C VAL A 83 -6.18 11.10 -5.65
N TYR A 84 -5.71 10.06 -6.35
CA TYR A 84 -4.28 9.81 -6.51
C TYR A 84 -3.56 11.01 -7.14
N TYR A 85 -4.09 11.57 -8.23
CA TYR A 85 -3.46 12.71 -8.90
C TYR A 85 -3.48 13.97 -8.04
N ASP A 86 -4.58 14.19 -7.29
CA ASP A 86 -4.68 15.31 -6.36
C ASP A 86 -3.66 15.16 -5.22
N LEU A 87 -3.49 13.96 -4.65
CA LEU A 87 -2.47 13.66 -3.64
C LEU A 87 -1.04 13.78 -4.17
N ASP A 88 -0.78 13.26 -5.36
CA ASP A 88 0.53 13.33 -6.01
C ASP A 88 0.96 14.78 -6.22
N LEU A 89 0.07 15.61 -6.77
CA LEU A 89 0.31 17.03 -6.90
C LEU A 89 0.49 17.72 -5.55
N THR A 90 -0.39 17.47 -4.59
CA THR A 90 -0.36 18.15 -3.29
C THR A 90 0.94 17.83 -2.54
N THR A 91 1.40 16.59 -2.61
CA THR A 91 2.68 16.16 -2.04
C THR A 91 3.91 16.71 -2.79
N ASP A 92 3.79 17.19 -4.02
CA ASP A 92 4.84 17.98 -4.68
C ASP A 92 4.83 19.46 -4.27
N LEU A 93 3.64 20.00 -4.00
CA LEU A 93 3.48 21.39 -3.56
C LEU A 93 3.96 21.56 -2.11
N ASP A 94 3.57 20.64 -1.24
CA ASP A 94 3.99 20.57 0.16
C ASP A 94 4.50 19.17 0.53
N PRO A 95 5.79 18.88 0.24
CA PRO A 95 6.37 17.59 0.58
C PRO A 95 6.57 17.38 2.08
N LEU A 96 6.32 18.39 2.92
CA LEU A 96 6.49 18.28 4.37
C LEU A 96 5.25 17.73 5.06
N PHE A 97 4.13 17.60 4.34
CA PHE A 97 2.86 17.13 4.89
C PHE A 97 2.82 15.60 4.95
N PHE A 98 3.39 15.04 6.03
CA PHE A 98 3.52 13.59 6.26
C PHE A 98 2.18 12.83 6.13
N GLU A 99 1.12 13.41 6.65
CA GLU A 99 -0.23 12.84 6.70
C GLU A 99 -0.78 12.55 5.31
N LEU A 100 -0.46 13.34 4.29
CA LEU A 100 -0.89 13.08 2.91
C LEU A 100 -0.25 11.81 2.36
N TYR A 101 1.01 11.55 2.68
CA TYR A 101 1.65 10.30 2.28
C TYR A 101 1.05 9.12 3.04
N HIS A 102 0.91 9.25 4.36
CA HIS A 102 0.46 8.15 5.22
C HIS A 102 -1.04 7.84 5.06
N HIS A 103 -1.90 8.83 5.29
CA HIS A 103 -3.35 8.66 5.21
C HIS A 103 -3.85 8.64 3.77
N GLY A 104 -3.23 9.40 2.86
CA GLY A 104 -3.57 9.35 1.44
C GLY A 104 -3.32 7.97 0.84
N SER A 105 -2.19 7.32 1.15
CA SER A 105 -1.94 5.94 0.69
C SER A 105 -2.96 4.95 1.24
N ASN A 106 -3.29 5.03 2.54
CA ASN A 106 -4.32 4.18 3.15
C ASN A 106 -5.70 4.41 2.52
N PHE A 107 -6.05 5.67 2.24
CA PHE A 107 -7.32 6.02 1.62
C PHE A 107 -7.40 5.44 0.19
N LEU A 108 -6.34 5.59 -0.60
CA LEU A 108 -6.28 5.06 -1.96
C LEU A 108 -6.50 3.55 -2.02
N THR A 109 -5.84 2.78 -1.15
CA THR A 109 -6.00 1.32 -1.12
C THR A 109 -7.35 0.89 -0.55
N VAL A 110 -7.81 1.47 0.57
CA VAL A 110 -9.03 1.01 1.24
C VAL A 110 -10.31 1.47 0.56
N VAL A 111 -10.35 2.72 0.07
CA VAL A 111 -11.58 3.35 -0.43
C VAL A 111 -11.72 3.23 -1.93
N HIS A 112 -10.61 3.34 -2.67
CA HIS A 112 -10.63 3.34 -4.13
C HIS A 112 -10.07 2.06 -4.77
N ASP A 113 -9.52 1.14 -3.98
CA ASP A 113 -8.80 -0.05 -4.48
C ASP A 113 -7.66 0.32 -5.45
N ASP A 114 -7.10 1.55 -5.31
CA ASP A 114 -6.01 2.07 -6.12
C ASP A 114 -4.67 1.70 -5.49
N ASN A 115 -4.41 0.39 -5.44
CA ASN A 115 -3.26 -0.17 -4.73
C ASN A 115 -1.92 0.32 -5.31
N LEU A 116 -1.84 0.50 -6.63
CA LEU A 116 -0.63 1.02 -7.28
C LEU A 116 -0.44 2.52 -7.01
N GLY A 117 -1.52 3.31 -7.00
CA GLY A 117 -1.45 4.71 -6.59
C GLY A 117 -1.04 4.87 -5.14
N ALA A 118 -1.58 4.03 -4.24
CA ALA A 118 -1.18 3.98 -2.83
C ALA A 118 0.32 3.67 -2.66
N VAL A 119 0.84 2.68 -3.39
CA VAL A 119 2.28 2.36 -3.40
C VAL A 119 3.09 3.57 -3.87
N ALA A 120 2.70 4.19 -4.99
CA ALA A 120 3.44 5.32 -5.54
C ALA A 120 3.49 6.52 -4.57
N ILE A 121 2.39 6.86 -3.90
CA ILE A 121 2.36 7.92 -2.89
C ILE A 121 3.24 7.56 -1.68
N ALA A 122 3.13 6.32 -1.18
CA ALA A 122 3.95 5.89 -0.05
C ALA A 122 5.45 5.88 -0.37
N GLU A 123 5.84 5.38 -1.54
CA GLU A 123 7.23 5.39 -2.01
C GLU A 123 7.77 6.81 -2.19
N LYS A 124 6.95 7.73 -2.73
CA LYS A 124 7.30 9.15 -2.86
C LYS A 124 7.63 9.76 -1.50
N GLY A 125 6.80 9.51 -0.49
CA GLY A 125 7.04 9.98 0.87
C GLY A 125 8.29 9.36 1.52
N LEU A 126 8.55 8.07 1.31
CA LEU A 126 9.78 7.43 1.78
C LEU A 126 11.03 7.99 1.10
N ASN A 127 10.97 8.24 -0.20
CA ASN A 127 12.08 8.85 -0.93
C ASN A 127 12.36 10.27 -0.42
N PHE A 128 11.31 11.06 -0.21
CA PHE A 128 11.44 12.38 0.42
C PHE A 128 12.03 12.28 1.83
N SER A 129 11.59 11.30 2.63
CA SER A 129 12.14 11.06 3.97
C SER A 129 13.65 10.77 3.96
N ARG A 130 14.12 10.02 2.97
CA ARG A 130 15.53 9.65 2.84
C ARG A 130 16.41 10.78 2.32
N VAL A 131 15.95 11.51 1.30
CA VAL A 131 16.79 12.45 0.54
C VAL A 131 16.43 13.91 0.83
N GLY A 132 15.14 14.23 0.85
CA GLY A 132 14.63 15.59 1.02
C GLY A 132 14.73 16.08 2.46
N LEU A 133 14.29 15.28 3.43
CA LEU A 133 14.27 15.68 4.84
C LEU A 133 15.66 16.03 5.39
N ALA A 134 16.73 15.44 4.86
CA ALA A 134 18.09 15.72 5.31
C ALA A 134 18.49 17.21 5.20
N GLN A 135 17.80 17.97 4.35
CA GLN A 135 18.02 19.41 4.15
C GLN A 135 17.40 20.27 5.27
N PHE A 136 16.53 19.69 6.10
CA PHE A 136 15.80 20.40 7.16
C PHE A 136 16.44 20.20 8.55
N PRO A 137 16.34 21.21 9.44
CA PRO A 137 16.87 21.09 10.80
C PRO A 137 16.32 19.88 11.57
N PRO A 138 17.10 19.26 12.49
CA PRO A 138 16.63 18.11 13.29
C PRO A 138 15.34 18.37 14.09
N SER A 139 15.18 19.58 14.63
CA SER A 139 13.97 20.00 15.35
C SER A 139 12.73 19.99 14.45
N PHE A 140 12.90 20.42 13.20
CA PHE A 140 11.85 20.42 12.19
C PHE A 140 11.43 18.99 11.84
N ARG A 141 12.40 18.14 11.50
CA ARG A 141 12.16 16.72 11.19
C ARG A 141 11.42 16.02 12.33
N SER A 142 11.85 16.27 13.57
CA SER A 142 11.24 15.66 14.75
C SER A 142 9.80 16.12 15.00
N ARG A 143 9.44 17.34 14.55
CA ARG A 143 8.10 17.90 14.73
C ARG A 143 7.10 17.38 13.69
N TYR A 144 7.47 17.42 12.41
CA TYR A 144 6.56 17.13 11.30
C TYR A 144 6.70 15.71 10.73
N TRP A 145 7.84 15.06 10.97
CA TRP A 145 8.16 13.71 10.49
C TRP A 145 8.65 12.86 11.65
N SER A 146 7.87 12.84 12.73
CA SER A 146 8.27 12.23 14.00
C SER A 146 8.33 10.69 13.96
N GLN A 147 7.57 10.08 13.05
CA GLN A 147 7.38 8.63 12.94
C GLN A 147 7.47 8.14 11.48
N PRO A 148 8.61 8.38 10.79
CA PRO A 148 8.74 8.04 9.36
C PRO A 148 8.60 6.54 9.09
N TRP A 149 8.84 5.69 10.10
CA TRP A 149 8.68 4.25 10.01
C TRP A 149 7.23 3.81 9.77
N GLN A 150 6.23 4.62 10.13
CA GLN A 150 4.82 4.29 9.90
C GLN A 150 4.49 4.24 8.40
N LEU A 151 5.04 5.17 7.62
CA LEU A 151 4.84 5.17 6.17
C LEU A 151 5.41 3.90 5.54
N SER A 152 6.56 3.46 6.01
CA SER A 152 7.13 2.18 5.57
C SER A 152 6.25 1.00 5.96
N MET A 153 5.55 1.04 7.10
CA MET A 153 4.60 -0.01 7.48
C MET A 153 3.38 -0.06 6.57
N VAL A 154 2.89 1.10 6.11
CA VAL A 154 1.87 1.17 5.06
C VAL A 154 2.38 0.50 3.79
N LEU A 155 3.62 0.80 3.39
CA LEU A 155 4.20 0.19 2.19
C LEU A 155 4.42 -1.33 2.32
N VAL A 156 4.82 -1.81 3.50
CA VAL A 156 4.92 -3.24 3.81
C VAL A 156 3.56 -3.92 3.70
N TYR A 157 2.50 -3.29 4.20
CA TYR A 157 1.13 -3.77 4.06
C TYR A 157 0.74 -3.87 2.58
N LEU A 158 0.92 -2.78 1.83
CA LEU A 158 0.62 -2.74 0.40
C LEU A 158 1.36 -3.85 -0.37
N TYR A 159 2.66 -4.04 -0.10
CA TYR A 159 3.44 -5.10 -0.75
C TYR A 159 3.01 -6.50 -0.35
N LEU A 160 2.68 -6.73 0.92
CA LEU A 160 2.33 -8.07 1.39
C LEU A 160 0.93 -8.51 0.92
N PHE A 161 -0.04 -7.61 0.96
CA PHE A 161 -1.45 -7.96 0.78
C PHE A 161 -1.99 -7.57 -0.58
N GLU A 162 -1.66 -6.38 -1.06
CA GLU A 162 -2.27 -5.82 -2.27
C GLU A 162 -1.46 -6.17 -3.52
N VAL A 163 -0.14 -5.95 -3.48
CA VAL A 163 0.77 -6.26 -4.59
C VAL A 163 1.20 -7.73 -4.57
N LYS A 164 1.17 -8.38 -3.39
CA LYS A 164 1.62 -9.76 -3.15
C LYS A 164 3.09 -10.00 -3.50
N ASP A 165 3.94 -8.99 -3.31
CA ASP A 165 5.40 -9.07 -3.43
C ASP A 165 6.05 -9.15 -2.05
N VAL A 166 6.14 -10.37 -1.52
CA VAL A 166 6.72 -10.64 -0.20
C VAL A 166 8.19 -10.25 -0.11
N LYS A 167 8.92 -10.38 -1.23
CA LYS A 167 10.34 -10.02 -1.28
C LYS A 167 10.51 -8.53 -1.06
N LEU A 168 9.71 -7.72 -1.74
CA LEU A 168 9.75 -6.27 -1.60
C LEU A 168 9.24 -5.82 -0.22
N ALA A 169 8.23 -6.48 0.34
CA ALA A 169 7.79 -6.28 1.72
C ALA A 169 8.92 -6.58 2.73
N ALA A 170 9.63 -7.70 2.57
CA ALA A 170 10.74 -8.09 3.45
C ALA A 170 11.92 -7.11 3.38
N GLN A 171 12.24 -6.63 2.17
CA GLN A 171 13.26 -5.59 1.95
C GLN A 171 12.84 -4.27 2.62
N THR A 172 11.58 -3.87 2.48
CA THR A 172 11.04 -2.67 3.10
C THR A 172 11.11 -2.74 4.62
N LEU A 173 10.72 -3.87 5.22
CA LEU A 173 10.88 -4.09 6.68
C LEU A 173 12.33 -4.04 7.14
N ASN A 174 13.27 -4.53 6.32
CA ASN A 174 14.70 -4.44 6.67
C ASN A 174 15.15 -2.97 6.74
N MET A 175 14.69 -2.14 5.80
CA MET A 175 14.94 -0.71 5.83
C MET A 175 14.31 -0.05 7.07
N VAL A 176 13.09 -0.44 7.44
CA VAL A 176 12.42 0.05 8.66
C VAL A 176 13.22 -0.29 9.90
N ALA A 177 13.71 -1.52 10.01
CA ALA A 177 14.47 -1.97 11.17
C ALA A 177 15.76 -1.16 11.40
N MET A 178 16.27 -0.46 10.38
CA MET A 178 17.43 0.42 10.47
C MET A 178 17.08 1.86 10.87
N GLN A 179 15.80 2.25 10.89
CA GLN A 179 15.38 3.60 11.23
C GLN A 179 15.38 3.84 12.74
N SER A 180 15.74 5.07 13.13
CA SER A 180 15.65 5.51 14.52
C SER A 180 14.21 5.41 15.01
N LYS A 181 14.01 4.85 16.22
CA LYS A 181 12.70 4.64 16.88
C LYS A 181 11.80 3.58 16.24
N ALA A 182 12.28 2.81 15.26
CA ALA A 182 11.53 1.67 14.77
C ALA A 182 11.34 0.64 15.91
N PRO A 183 10.17 0.00 16.03
CA PRO A 183 9.97 -1.04 17.03
C PRO A 183 10.95 -2.21 16.83
N ALA A 184 11.53 -2.71 17.92
CA ALA A 184 12.56 -3.76 17.87
C ALA A 184 12.11 -5.03 17.12
N HIS A 185 10.80 -5.34 17.16
CA HIS A 185 10.22 -6.50 16.49
C HIS A 185 10.29 -6.44 14.96
N MET A 186 10.49 -5.27 14.34
CA MET A 186 10.58 -5.13 12.88
C MET A 186 11.77 -5.90 12.29
N SER A 187 12.90 -5.92 13.00
CA SER A 187 14.08 -6.68 12.59
C SER A 187 13.82 -8.19 12.55
N PHE A 188 13.07 -8.70 13.52
CA PHE A 188 12.68 -10.11 13.59
C PHE A 188 11.68 -10.46 12.48
N LEU A 189 10.70 -9.58 12.23
CA LEU A 189 9.71 -9.79 11.18
C LEU A 189 10.37 -9.78 9.78
N SER A 190 11.29 -8.84 9.53
CA SER A 190 12.05 -8.79 8.29
C SER A 190 12.83 -10.09 8.04
N LYS A 191 13.58 -10.57 9.05
CA LYS A 191 14.34 -11.82 8.95
C LYS A 191 13.45 -13.03 8.65
N ARG A 192 12.25 -13.10 9.25
CA ARG A 192 11.29 -14.18 8.97
C ARG A 192 10.76 -14.10 7.55
N LEU A 193 10.38 -12.93 7.06
CA LEU A 193 9.87 -12.77 5.71
C LEU A 193 10.93 -12.98 4.62
N GLN A 194 12.22 -13.04 4.97
CA GLN A 194 13.29 -13.38 4.03
C GLN A 194 13.40 -14.88 3.74
N THR A 195 12.82 -15.77 4.56
CA THR A 195 12.82 -17.22 4.33
C THR A 195 11.41 -17.69 3.97
N ILE A 196 11.29 -18.70 3.11
CA ILE A 196 9.97 -19.20 2.68
C ILE A 196 9.18 -19.75 3.88
N GLU A 197 9.84 -20.48 4.78
CA GLU A 197 9.23 -20.99 6.01
C GLU A 197 8.72 -19.86 6.91
N GLY A 198 9.48 -18.78 7.04
CA GLY A 198 9.08 -17.63 7.84
C GLY A 198 7.94 -16.85 7.19
N GLN A 199 7.84 -16.83 5.86
CA GLN A 199 6.68 -16.28 5.13
C GLN A 199 5.41 -17.08 5.45
N TYR A 200 5.46 -18.41 5.41
CA TYR A 200 4.35 -19.27 5.83
C TYR A 200 3.98 -19.04 7.30
N GLU A 201 4.97 -18.98 8.21
CA GLU A 201 4.72 -18.72 9.63
C GLU A 201 3.99 -17.39 9.85
N VAL A 202 4.45 -16.32 9.20
CA VAL A 202 3.84 -14.99 9.28
C VAL A 202 2.43 -15.01 8.70
N GLY A 203 2.24 -15.63 7.53
CA GLY A 203 0.93 -15.78 6.89
C GLY A 203 -0.07 -16.51 7.80
N PHE A 204 0.33 -17.61 8.43
CA PHE A 204 -0.52 -18.33 9.38
C PHE A 204 -0.92 -17.47 10.58
N ARG A 205 0.04 -16.76 11.18
CA ARG A 205 -0.24 -15.89 12.33
C ARG A 205 -1.23 -14.78 11.99
N ILE A 206 -1.04 -14.11 10.86
CA ILE A 206 -1.89 -13.02 10.40
C ILE A 206 -3.30 -13.53 10.12
N LEU A 207 -3.44 -14.59 9.32
CA LEU A 207 -4.76 -15.12 8.99
C LEU A 207 -5.48 -15.68 10.23
N THR A 208 -4.76 -16.31 11.15
CA THR A 208 -5.34 -16.76 12.43
C THR A 208 -5.85 -15.59 13.25
N PHE A 209 -5.07 -14.51 13.35
CA PHE A 209 -5.46 -13.30 14.06
C PHE A 209 -6.70 -12.64 13.42
N MET A 210 -6.74 -12.54 12.09
CA MET A 210 -7.89 -11.99 11.36
C MET A 210 -9.14 -12.85 11.54
N ARG A 211 -8.98 -14.18 11.47
CA ARG A 211 -10.04 -15.15 11.74
C ARG A 211 -10.61 -15.00 13.15
N MET A 212 -9.76 -14.96 14.18
CA MET A 212 -10.18 -14.77 15.57
C MET A 212 -10.91 -13.43 15.77
N SER A 213 -10.44 -12.39 15.09
CA SER A 213 -11.08 -11.07 15.12
C SER A 213 -12.47 -11.10 14.46
N ALA A 214 -12.63 -11.82 13.34
CA ALA A 214 -13.91 -12.00 12.68
C ALA A 214 -14.89 -12.80 13.55
N GLU A 215 -14.41 -13.89 14.15
CA GLU A 215 -15.18 -14.72 15.11
C GLU A 215 -15.67 -13.89 16.29
N THR A 216 -14.79 -13.07 16.89
CA THR A 216 -15.15 -12.18 18.02
C THR A 216 -16.21 -11.15 17.63
N ARG A 217 -16.21 -10.68 16.37
CA ARG A 217 -17.21 -9.74 15.86
C ARG A 217 -18.50 -10.42 15.36
N GLY A 218 -18.53 -11.74 15.25
CA GLY A 218 -19.64 -12.48 14.64
C GLY A 218 -19.75 -12.28 13.12
N ASP A 219 -18.66 -11.93 12.43
CA ASP A 219 -18.64 -11.72 10.98
C ASP A 219 -18.38 -13.04 10.25
N GLN A 220 -19.47 -13.74 9.94
CA GLN A 220 -19.43 -15.07 9.32
C GLN A 220 -18.79 -15.07 7.92
N THR A 221 -19.03 -14.02 7.13
CA THR A 221 -18.48 -13.92 5.77
C THR A 221 -16.96 -13.81 5.80
N VAL A 222 -16.42 -12.93 6.66
CA VAL A 222 -14.97 -12.82 6.81
C VAL A 222 -14.38 -14.08 7.41
N LEU A 223 -15.07 -14.73 8.36
CA LEU A 223 -14.62 -15.98 8.96
C LEU A 223 -14.41 -17.07 7.91
N GLU A 224 -15.40 -17.31 7.04
CA GLU A 224 -15.32 -18.29 5.96
C GLU A 224 -14.20 -17.98 4.97
N GLN A 225 -14.05 -16.71 4.59
CA GLN A 225 -12.96 -16.27 3.73
C GLN A 225 -11.58 -16.55 4.35
N MET A 226 -11.42 -16.30 5.66
CA MET A 226 -10.17 -16.59 6.36
C MET A 226 -9.92 -18.10 6.47
N ASP A 227 -10.95 -18.91 6.66
CA ASP A 227 -10.84 -20.37 6.71
C ASP A 227 -10.37 -20.95 5.36
N VAL A 228 -10.92 -20.46 4.24
CA VAL A 228 -10.47 -20.85 2.89
C VAL A 228 -9.01 -20.46 2.65
N LYS A 229 -8.61 -19.23 3.02
CA LYS A 229 -7.22 -18.78 2.88
C LYS A 229 -6.27 -19.57 3.78
N LEU A 230 -6.66 -19.89 5.01
CA LEU A 230 -5.86 -20.72 5.92
C LEU A 230 -5.69 -22.14 5.38
N ALA A 231 -6.75 -22.75 4.85
CA ALA A 231 -6.69 -24.07 4.25
C ALA A 231 -5.75 -24.07 3.02
N SER A 232 -5.88 -23.08 2.15
CA SER A 232 -5.00 -22.90 0.99
C SER A 232 -3.54 -22.74 1.41
N LEU A 233 -3.25 -21.89 2.40
CA LEU A 233 -1.90 -21.67 2.89
C LEU A 233 -1.30 -22.93 3.55
N LYS A 234 -2.12 -23.71 4.29
CA LYS A 234 -1.71 -25.02 4.86
C LYS A 234 -1.34 -26.00 3.75
N ALA A 235 -2.12 -26.03 2.67
CA ALA A 235 -1.84 -26.88 1.51
C ALA A 235 -0.55 -26.47 0.81
N SER A 236 -0.36 -25.18 0.52
CA SER A 236 0.89 -24.68 -0.07
C SER A 236 2.10 -24.97 0.80
N HIS A 237 2.02 -24.77 2.12
CA HIS A 237 3.10 -25.10 3.04
C HIS A 237 3.42 -26.61 3.04
N PHE A 238 2.40 -27.47 3.06
CA PHE A 238 2.59 -28.91 2.98
C PHE A 238 3.33 -29.32 1.70
N PHE A 239 2.95 -28.78 0.54
CA PHE A 239 3.64 -29.07 -0.71
C PHE A 239 5.04 -28.49 -0.77
N TYR A 240 5.27 -27.33 -0.16
CA TYR A 240 6.61 -26.78 -0.03
C TYR A 240 7.53 -27.74 0.74
N GLU A 241 7.12 -28.20 1.92
CA GLU A 241 7.89 -29.17 2.71
C GLU A 241 8.10 -30.49 1.97
N LEU A 242 7.07 -30.98 1.27
CA LEU A 242 7.15 -32.22 0.50
C LEU A 242 8.13 -32.07 -0.66
N ASN A 243 8.15 -30.93 -1.34
CA ASN A 243 9.11 -30.61 -2.39
C ASN A 243 10.54 -30.52 -1.87
N LEU A 244 10.77 -29.91 -0.70
CA LEU A 244 12.10 -29.90 -0.07
C LEU A 244 12.60 -31.32 0.23
N LYS A 245 11.74 -32.17 0.79
CA LYS A 245 12.07 -33.58 1.06
C LYS A 245 12.37 -34.33 -0.23
N PHE A 246 11.58 -34.12 -1.28
CA PHE A 246 11.79 -34.77 -2.57
C PHE A 246 13.08 -34.31 -3.27
N GLN A 247 13.38 -33.01 -3.24
CA GLN A 247 14.60 -32.46 -3.85
C GLN A 247 15.87 -32.90 -3.13
N SER A 248 15.82 -33.05 -1.81
CA SER A 248 16.94 -33.54 -0.99
C SER A 248 17.12 -35.06 -1.01
N ALA A 249 16.08 -35.81 -1.39
CA ALA A 249 16.14 -37.25 -1.49
C ALA A 249 17.02 -37.70 -2.67
N LYS A 250 17.93 -38.64 -2.41
CA LYS A 250 18.69 -39.37 -3.44
C LYS A 250 17.93 -40.58 -3.99
N THR A 251 16.83 -40.93 -3.34
CA THR A 251 16.06 -42.15 -3.61
C THR A 251 15.03 -41.91 -4.72
N PRO A 252 14.86 -42.83 -5.68
CA PRO A 252 13.80 -42.73 -6.69
C PRO A 252 12.41 -42.65 -6.07
N LEU A 253 11.52 -41.90 -6.73
CA LEU A 253 10.17 -41.63 -6.25
C LEU A 253 9.35 -42.88 -5.88
N PRO A 254 9.32 -43.97 -6.68
CA PRO A 254 8.52 -45.15 -6.33
C PRO A 254 8.90 -45.73 -4.96
N LYS A 255 10.18 -45.64 -4.60
CA LYS A 255 10.68 -46.12 -3.31
C LYS A 255 10.35 -45.16 -2.17
N LEU A 256 10.29 -43.84 -2.42
CA LEU A 256 9.80 -42.87 -1.43
C LEU A 256 8.31 -43.09 -1.13
N GLN A 257 7.50 -43.41 -2.15
CA GLN A 257 6.09 -43.74 -1.99
C GLN A 257 5.89 -45.08 -1.26
N SER A 258 6.63 -46.12 -1.62
CA SER A 258 6.54 -47.42 -0.95
C SER A 258 6.98 -47.35 0.53
N GLN A 259 7.83 -46.39 0.87
CA GLN A 259 8.25 -46.09 2.25
C GLN A 259 7.28 -45.18 3.00
N GLY A 260 6.22 -44.68 2.36
CA GLY A 260 5.26 -43.76 2.98
C GLY A 260 5.80 -42.36 3.26
N LEU A 261 6.97 -42.01 2.70
CA LEU A 261 7.59 -40.69 2.88
C LEU A 261 6.89 -39.63 2.03
N ILE A 262 6.28 -40.05 0.93
CA ILE A 262 5.47 -39.22 0.04
C ILE A 262 4.12 -39.91 -0.11
N PRO A 263 3.01 -39.29 0.29
CA PRO A 263 1.69 -39.91 0.19
C PRO A 263 1.20 -39.93 -1.27
N VAL A 264 0.24 -40.81 -1.56
CA VAL A 264 -0.40 -40.93 -2.89
C VAL A 264 -1.48 -39.85 -3.09
N THR A 265 -2.14 -39.47 -2.00
CA THR A 265 -3.15 -38.41 -1.93
C THR A 265 -2.71 -37.37 -0.91
N ASP A 266 -3.04 -36.11 -1.15
CA ASP A 266 -2.79 -35.07 -0.16
C ASP A 266 -3.80 -35.12 1.00
N PRO A 267 -3.57 -34.40 2.11
CA PRO A 267 -4.49 -34.36 3.25
C PRO A 267 -5.92 -33.89 2.95
N TRP A 268 -6.14 -33.27 1.79
CA TRP A 268 -7.43 -32.76 1.33
C TRP A 268 -8.10 -33.68 0.28
N GLY A 269 -7.52 -34.85 0.03
CA GLY A 269 -8.05 -35.83 -0.92
C GLY A 269 -7.68 -35.56 -2.38
N GLY A 270 -6.84 -34.55 -2.64
CA GLY A 270 -6.30 -34.28 -3.98
C GLY A 270 -5.34 -35.38 -4.43
N LYS A 271 -5.38 -35.69 -5.73
CA LYS A 271 -4.39 -36.55 -6.36
C LYS A 271 -3.07 -35.81 -6.52
N ILE A 272 -1.98 -36.44 -6.08
CA ILE A 272 -0.63 -35.90 -6.19
C ILE A 272 0.01 -36.32 -7.52
N TYR A 273 0.65 -35.38 -8.20
CA TYR A 273 1.38 -35.56 -9.45
C TYR A 273 2.83 -35.17 -9.28
N PHE A 274 3.69 -35.86 -10.04
CA PHE A 274 5.14 -35.73 -9.95
C PHE A 274 5.70 -35.30 -11.29
N ASP A 275 6.46 -34.22 -11.29
CA ASP A 275 7.32 -33.81 -12.38
C ASP A 275 8.76 -34.17 -11.99
N GLU A 276 9.21 -35.35 -12.40
CA GLU A 276 10.57 -35.83 -12.08
C GLU A 276 11.65 -34.93 -12.68
N ALA A 277 11.40 -34.36 -13.87
CA ALA A 277 12.34 -33.47 -14.54
C ALA A 277 12.56 -32.18 -13.75
N LYS A 278 11.49 -31.61 -13.18
CA LYS A 278 11.57 -30.39 -12.34
C LYS A 278 11.76 -30.68 -10.86
N LYS A 279 11.80 -31.95 -10.45
CA LYS A 279 11.75 -32.40 -9.05
C LYS A 279 10.66 -31.68 -8.27
N LYS A 280 9.46 -31.60 -8.85
CA LYS A 280 8.32 -30.86 -8.29
C LYS A 280 7.12 -31.78 -8.10
N ILE A 281 6.46 -31.62 -6.97
CA ILE A 281 5.23 -32.28 -6.57
C ILE A 281 4.12 -31.24 -6.63
N THR A 282 3.01 -31.62 -7.26
CA THR A 282 1.82 -30.81 -7.43
C THR A 282 0.57 -31.61 -7.06
N SER A 283 -0.55 -30.93 -6.83
CA SER A 283 -1.82 -31.59 -6.55
C SER A 283 -2.98 -30.95 -7.32
N THR A 284 -4.07 -31.70 -7.42
CA THR A 284 -5.37 -31.25 -7.91
C THR A 284 -6.18 -30.45 -6.90
N THR A 285 -5.77 -30.41 -5.63
CA THR A 285 -6.44 -29.58 -4.61
C THR A 285 -6.38 -28.11 -5.01
N PRO A 286 -7.53 -27.43 -5.17
CA PRO A 286 -7.58 -26.00 -5.46
C PRO A 286 -6.90 -25.23 -4.33
N ARG A 287 -6.11 -24.21 -4.69
CA ARG A 287 -5.38 -23.38 -3.73
C ARG A 287 -5.42 -21.94 -4.21
N ASP A 288 -5.81 -21.05 -3.31
CA ASP A 288 -5.70 -19.62 -3.55
C ASP A 288 -4.26 -19.18 -3.35
N ASN A 289 -3.82 -18.22 -4.16
CA ASN A 289 -2.56 -17.52 -3.93
C ASN A 289 -2.74 -16.57 -2.73
N VAL A 290 -2.12 -16.95 -1.61
CA VAL A 290 -2.15 -16.21 -0.36
C VAL A 290 -0.80 -15.54 -0.17
N MET A 291 -0.77 -14.20 -0.25
CA MET A 291 0.45 -13.40 -0.11
C MET A 291 1.56 -13.79 -1.09
N GLY A 292 1.25 -14.20 -2.32
CA GLY A 292 2.27 -14.61 -3.30
C GLY A 292 2.82 -16.02 -3.08
N LEU A 293 2.28 -16.80 -2.14
CA LEU A 293 2.72 -18.16 -1.82
C LEU A 293 1.85 -19.21 -2.54
N GLU A 294 2.50 -20.11 -3.29
CA GLU A 294 1.89 -21.19 -4.08
C GLU A 294 2.59 -22.55 -3.91
#